data_AF-A0A8T5IA59-F1
#
_entry.id   AF-A0A8T5IA59-F1
#
_cell.length_a   1.000
_cell.length_b   1.000
_cell.length_c   1.000
_cell.angle_alpha   90.00
_cell.angle_beta   90.00
_cell.angle_gamma   90.00
#
_symmetry.space_group_name_H-M   'P 1'
#
loop_
_entity.id
_entity.type
_entity.pdbx_description
1 polymer ?
#
loop_
_entity_poly.entity_id
_entity_poly.type
_entity_poly.pdbx_seq_one_letter_code
_entity_poly.pdbx_strand_id
1 'polypeptide(L)'
;MAKSGKKESPSVKRYFITAAQASYEEKENKEGEIEYFQRGDVADLNKPLMRNIERMCDDYGAEPIILKMSGKSVKEDVMHESLDGLPEPYRGNRALNNNIKISDMVVPPQNVDPSTGRLRFAQKDTTLVYAHSKQRLRAVPSSNAKLPKLLITTGAITNPNYKRTNHKGDVAFRDHAFGGVMVEVIGDETYNVRHVRAMKNGTLVDMGRKYAAGRAATTAKTEALVLGDIHMGDHDPKTMAANYEMIDHFQPQRLLLHDLLNGNSVNPHEKDNLITRAKQWKDGQLSIEKELKLCNAELNRFANAMGTGKVYVVASNHNFFLDRYLESGRIEEEPWNTEIALKLASKMVEGEDPVKAGIEMMGPLPSNVHFLDLEDDLKVRGYQLASHGHKGNSGARGGNAASRELAHGRSISGHSHTPEHLRDTIIVGTSTKLSLPYTRGSASSWMGANAVVYDNGLAQLLPIIQGKWKAKGFEY
;
A
#
# COMPACT_ATOMS: atom_id res chain seq x y z
N MET A 1 24.56 -30.87 28.55
CA MET A 1 23.75 -29.67 28.87
C MET A 1 24.21 -28.52 27.98
N ALA A 2 23.57 -28.32 26.82
CA ALA A 2 23.85 -27.19 25.95
C ALA A 2 22.95 -26.02 26.36
N LYS A 3 23.56 -24.92 26.82
CA LYS A 3 22.85 -23.68 27.18
C LYS A 3 22.18 -23.12 25.93
N SER A 4 20.85 -23.17 25.89
CA SER A 4 20.06 -22.41 24.93
C SER A 4 20.25 -20.92 25.21
N GLY A 5 21.12 -20.26 24.45
CA GLY A 5 21.17 -18.81 24.44
C GLY A 5 19.83 -18.27 23.99
N LYS A 6 19.10 -17.60 24.89
CA LYS A 6 18.00 -16.71 24.49
C LYS A 6 18.60 -15.69 23.53
N LYS A 7 18.32 -15.79 22.23
CA LYS A 7 18.56 -14.68 21.31
C LYS A 7 17.76 -13.50 21.85
N GLU A 8 18.45 -12.45 22.31
CA GLU A 8 17.81 -11.19 22.59
C GLU A 8 17.04 -10.75 21.35
N SER A 9 15.76 -10.42 21.53
CA SER A 9 14.96 -9.86 20.46
C SER A 9 15.66 -8.59 19.94
N PRO A 10 15.80 -8.42 18.62
CA PRO A 10 16.48 -7.25 18.07
C PRO A 10 15.83 -5.97 18.59
N SER A 11 16.65 -5.02 19.04
CA SER A 11 16.17 -3.72 19.51
C SER A 11 15.38 -3.01 18.40
N VAL A 12 14.14 -2.63 18.70
CA VAL A 12 13.30 -1.88 17.75
C VAL A 12 13.43 -0.40 18.07
N LYS A 13 13.87 0.40 17.08
CA LYS A 13 13.83 1.86 17.17
C LYS A 13 12.70 2.39 16.30
N ARG A 14 11.89 3.29 16.83
CA ARG A 14 10.75 3.88 16.10
C ARG A 14 10.99 5.36 15.87
N TYR A 15 10.65 5.81 14.68
CA TYR A 15 10.71 7.22 14.29
C TYR A 15 9.38 7.62 13.69
N PHE A 16 8.85 8.75 14.14
CA PHE A 16 7.74 9.39 13.46
C PHE A 16 8.27 10.62 12.71
N ILE A 17 8.27 10.53 11.38
CA ILE A 17 8.91 11.52 10.50
C ILE A 17 7.81 12.35 9.83
N THR A 18 7.78 13.65 10.08
CA THR A 18 6.83 14.60 9.49
C THR A 18 7.58 15.75 8.81
N ALA A 19 6.87 16.66 8.14
CA ALA A 19 7.43 17.90 7.61
C ALA A 19 6.80 19.13 8.25
N ALA A 20 7.57 20.21 8.32
CA ALA A 20 7.08 21.53 8.64
C ALA A 20 7.42 22.49 7.50
N GLN A 21 6.40 23.21 7.03
CA GLN A 21 6.54 24.18 5.95
C GLN A 21 6.97 25.54 6.51
N ALA A 22 7.94 26.19 5.87
CA ALA A 22 8.35 27.54 6.23
C ALA A 22 7.27 28.58 5.88
N SER A 23 7.30 29.73 6.56
CA SER A 23 6.33 30.82 6.42
C SER A 23 6.93 32.11 5.87
N TYR A 24 8.16 32.45 6.25
CA TYR A 24 8.73 33.77 5.97
C TYR A 24 9.97 33.71 5.09
N GLU A 25 10.14 34.76 4.29
CA GLU A 25 11.37 35.09 3.57
C GLU A 25 12.15 36.09 4.43
N GLU A 26 13.40 35.78 4.72
CA GLU A 26 14.33 36.69 5.40
C GLU A 26 14.92 37.68 4.38
N LYS A 27 14.90 38.97 4.68
CA LYS A 27 15.61 39.99 3.90
C LYS A 27 16.27 41.01 4.80
N GLU A 28 17.46 41.42 4.42
CA GLU A 28 18.12 42.57 4.99
C GLU A 28 17.54 43.85 4.37
N ASN A 29 17.13 44.80 5.21
CA ASN A 29 16.65 46.10 4.78
C ASN A 29 17.84 47.03 4.43
N LYS A 30 17.55 48.27 4.02
CA LYS A 30 18.60 49.24 3.61
C LYS A 30 19.51 49.67 4.77
N GLU A 31 19.10 49.44 6.00
CA GLU A 31 19.79 49.82 7.24
C GLU A 31 20.60 48.64 7.83
N GLY A 32 20.57 47.48 7.18
CA GLY A 32 21.26 46.27 7.62
C GLY A 32 20.48 45.42 8.63
N GLU A 33 19.21 45.77 8.88
CA GLU A 33 18.35 45.02 9.81
C GLU A 33 17.64 43.88 9.09
N ILE A 34 17.50 42.75 9.78
CA ILE A 34 16.80 41.58 9.27
C ILE A 34 15.29 41.77 9.43
N GLU A 35 14.57 41.73 8.33
CA GLU A 35 13.11 41.76 8.27
C GLU A 35 12.53 40.45 7.71
N TYR A 36 11.45 39.99 8.33
CA TYR A 36 10.72 38.80 7.89
C TYR A 36 9.50 39.18 7.06
N PHE A 37 9.51 38.79 5.79
CA PHE A 37 8.45 39.12 4.85
C PHE A 37 7.47 37.96 4.64
N GLN A 38 6.19 38.31 4.63
CA GLN A 38 5.08 37.39 4.35
C GLN A 38 4.18 37.92 3.22
N ARG A 39 3.64 37.03 2.39
CA ARG A 39 2.57 37.35 1.42
C ARG A 39 1.55 36.22 1.29
N GLY A 40 0.35 36.36 1.84
CA GLY A 40 -0.67 35.29 1.78
C GLY A 40 -0.64 34.40 3.01
N ASP A 41 -1.03 33.13 2.87
CA ASP A 41 -1.20 32.19 3.98
C ASP A 41 0.12 31.94 4.76
N VAL A 42 0.00 31.54 6.03
CA VAL A 42 1.12 31.12 6.88
C VAL A 42 1.06 29.62 7.15
N ALA A 43 2.23 29.01 7.32
CA ALA A 43 2.36 27.62 7.73
C ALA A 43 2.50 27.54 9.26
N ASP A 44 1.48 28.00 9.98
CA ASP A 44 1.39 27.87 11.43
C ASP A 44 1.13 26.41 11.85
N LEU A 45 1.49 26.06 13.08
CA LEU A 45 1.34 24.71 13.61
C LEU A 45 -0.12 24.30 13.73
N ASN A 46 -0.48 23.13 13.18
CA ASN A 46 -1.73 22.46 13.54
C ASN A 46 -1.60 21.87 14.96
N LYS A 47 -1.88 22.70 15.97
CA LYS A 47 -1.71 22.34 17.39
C LYS A 47 -2.47 21.07 17.79
N PRO A 48 -3.75 20.85 17.39
CA PRO A 48 -4.44 19.59 17.68
C PRO A 48 -3.73 18.36 17.12
N LEU A 49 -3.20 18.45 15.90
CA LEU A 49 -2.45 17.37 15.27
C LEU A 49 -1.16 17.07 16.04
N MET A 50 -0.37 18.09 16.36
CA MET A 50 0.90 17.90 17.05
C MET A 50 0.71 17.21 18.40
N ARG A 51 -0.30 17.61 19.19
CA ARG A 51 -0.64 16.94 20.46
C ARG A 51 -0.98 15.45 20.29
N ASN A 52 -1.70 15.11 19.22
CA ASN A 52 -2.02 13.71 18.93
C ASN A 52 -0.80 12.92 18.45
N ILE A 53 0.13 13.56 17.73
CA ILE A 53 1.41 12.96 17.32
C ILE A 53 2.30 12.72 18.51
N GLU A 54 2.48 13.71 19.40
CA GLU A 54 3.25 13.57 20.65
C GLU A 54 2.73 12.39 21.45
N ARG A 55 1.41 12.32 21.66
CA ARG A 55 0.80 11.20 22.36
C ARG A 55 1.03 9.85 21.69
N MET A 56 0.92 9.79 20.36
CA MET A 56 1.19 8.58 19.60
C MET A 56 2.68 8.18 19.69
N CYS A 57 3.59 9.14 19.64
CA CYS A 57 5.03 8.92 19.81
C CYS A 57 5.34 8.39 21.20
N ASP A 58 4.75 8.95 22.25
CA ASP A 58 4.89 8.47 23.63
C ASP A 58 4.38 7.03 23.75
N ASP A 59 3.17 6.76 23.25
CA ASP A 59 2.57 5.43 23.25
C ASP A 59 3.48 4.42 22.53
N TYR A 60 4.11 4.77 21.40
CA TYR A 60 4.99 3.87 20.65
C TYR A 60 6.46 3.85 21.10
N GLY A 61 6.88 4.78 21.96
CA GLY A 61 8.29 5.07 22.19
C GLY A 61 9.02 5.48 20.90
N ALA A 62 8.38 6.30 20.07
CA ALA A 62 8.92 6.77 18.80
C ALA A 62 9.54 8.16 18.93
N GLU A 63 10.71 8.37 18.31
CA GLU A 63 11.35 9.68 18.22
C GLU A 63 10.63 10.53 17.14
N PRO A 64 10.06 11.70 17.48
CA PRO A 64 9.53 12.62 16.49
C PRO A 64 10.67 13.33 15.75
N ILE A 65 10.64 13.29 14.42
CA ILE A 65 11.57 14.02 13.54
C ILE A 65 10.74 14.93 12.63
N ILE A 66 10.97 16.24 12.74
CA ILE A 66 10.31 17.25 11.91
C ILE A 66 11.29 17.65 10.82
N LEU A 67 10.98 17.40 9.56
CA LEU A 67 11.82 17.79 8.42
C LEU A 67 11.44 19.20 7.93
N LYS A 68 12.43 20.03 7.66
CA LYS A 68 12.21 21.37 7.11
C LYS A 68 11.86 21.30 5.63
N MET A 69 10.83 22.03 5.20
CA MET A 69 10.56 22.30 3.78
C MET A 69 10.30 23.78 3.54
N SER A 70 10.66 24.26 2.35
CA SER A 70 10.40 25.66 1.96
C SER A 70 8.91 25.98 1.92
N GLY A 71 8.59 27.27 2.08
CA GLY A 71 7.22 27.82 2.13
C GLY A 71 6.49 27.75 0.80
N LYS A 72 5.89 28.84 0.31
CA LYS A 72 5.30 28.82 -1.05
C LYS A 72 6.36 28.93 -2.14
N SER A 73 7.58 29.33 -1.80
CA SER A 73 8.73 29.42 -2.70
C SER A 73 10.02 29.04 -1.97
N VAL A 74 11.09 28.76 -2.72
CA VAL A 74 12.42 28.44 -2.16
C VAL A 74 13.02 29.58 -1.33
N LYS A 75 12.51 30.82 -1.46
CA LYS A 75 12.96 31.96 -0.66
C LYS A 75 12.36 31.99 0.74
N GLU A 76 11.25 31.28 0.95
CA GLU A 76 10.66 31.14 2.28
C GLU A 76 11.31 29.94 2.96
N ASP A 77 12.23 30.24 3.87
CA ASP A 77 12.95 29.23 4.64
C ASP A 77 12.91 29.51 6.16
N VAL A 78 12.18 30.52 6.61
CA VAL A 78 12.02 30.82 8.04
C VAL A 78 10.72 30.20 8.54
N MET A 79 10.80 29.49 9.67
CA MET A 79 9.66 28.79 10.28
C MET A 79 8.76 29.77 11.03
N HIS A 80 7.49 29.41 11.23
CA HIS A 80 6.57 30.17 12.07
C HIS A 80 6.91 29.94 13.55
N GLU A 81 6.87 30.99 14.38
CA GLU A 81 7.06 30.95 15.84
C GLU A 81 6.10 30.01 16.57
N SER A 82 4.99 29.60 15.93
CA SER A 82 4.09 28.60 16.50
C SER A 82 4.71 27.19 16.60
N LEU A 83 5.88 26.98 15.99
CA LEU A 83 6.69 25.77 16.14
C LEU A 83 7.71 25.87 17.28
N ASP A 84 7.85 27.03 17.92
CA ASP A 84 8.79 27.21 19.02
C ASP A 84 8.47 26.24 20.16
N GLY A 85 9.52 25.59 20.68
CA GLY A 85 9.40 24.55 21.71
C GLY A 85 9.22 23.13 21.16
N LEU A 86 9.04 22.95 19.85
CA LEU A 86 9.13 21.64 19.20
C LEU A 86 10.60 21.27 18.89
N PRO A 87 10.92 20.00 18.59
CA PRO A 87 12.21 19.63 18.02
C PRO A 87 12.54 20.49 16.79
N GLU A 88 13.76 21.01 16.73
CA GLU A 88 14.18 21.89 15.65
C GLU A 88 13.98 21.21 14.28
N PRO A 89 13.30 21.87 13.32
CA PRO A 89 13.10 21.32 11.98
C PRO A 89 14.43 20.94 11.30
N TYR A 90 14.64 19.65 11.16
CA TYR A 90 15.87 19.04 10.66
C TYR A 90 16.04 19.25 9.16
N ARG A 91 17.27 19.63 8.77
CA ARG A 91 17.74 19.69 7.38
C ARG A 91 19.03 18.87 7.27
N GLY A 92 18.98 17.75 6.55
CA GLY A 92 20.15 16.90 6.32
C GLY A 92 19.80 15.47 5.94
N ASN A 93 20.83 14.65 5.73
CA ASN A 93 20.66 13.21 5.51
C ASN A 93 20.89 12.45 6.81
N ARG A 94 20.01 11.51 7.15
CA ARG A 94 20.15 10.67 8.36
C ARG A 94 19.82 9.23 8.03
N ALA A 95 20.81 8.34 8.12
CA ALA A 95 20.56 6.91 8.04
C ALA A 95 19.74 6.47 9.26
N LEU A 96 18.68 5.70 9.02
CA LEU A 96 17.90 5.07 10.08
C LEU A 96 18.37 3.62 10.28
N ASN A 97 18.73 2.96 9.18
CA ASN A 97 19.55 1.74 9.13
C ASN A 97 20.21 1.62 7.73
N ASN A 98 20.74 0.46 7.36
CA ASN A 98 21.41 0.24 6.06
C ASN A 98 20.44 0.32 4.86
N ASN A 99 19.15 0.09 5.07
CA ASN A 99 18.15 -0.05 4.03
C ASN A 99 17.09 1.07 4.00
N ILE A 100 17.15 2.06 4.90
CA ILE A 100 16.29 3.25 4.89
C ILE A 100 16.99 4.48 5.50
N LYS A 101 16.80 5.65 4.88
CA LYS A 101 17.28 6.92 5.39
C LYS A 101 16.33 8.09 5.14
N ILE A 102 16.48 9.12 5.97
CA ILE A 102 16.00 10.47 5.68
C ILE A 102 16.96 11.10 4.67
N SER A 103 16.40 11.71 3.63
CA SER A 103 17.15 12.42 2.60
C SER A 103 16.75 13.89 2.54
N ASP A 104 17.74 14.78 2.54
CA ASP A 104 17.52 16.21 2.27
C ASP A 104 17.38 16.42 0.77
N MET A 105 16.16 16.29 0.27
CA MET A 105 15.83 16.50 -1.13
C MET A 105 15.05 17.79 -1.29
N VAL A 106 15.61 18.73 -2.04
CA VAL A 106 14.88 19.95 -2.40
C VAL A 106 13.75 19.59 -3.36
N VAL A 107 12.51 19.81 -2.91
CA VAL A 107 11.30 19.60 -3.70
C VAL A 107 10.46 20.87 -3.69
N PRO A 108 10.11 21.42 -4.86
CA PRO A 108 9.18 22.52 -4.91
C PRO A 108 7.87 22.18 -4.20
N PRO A 109 7.43 22.99 -3.23
CA PRO A 109 6.32 22.68 -2.32
C PRO A 109 4.97 22.58 -3.03
N GLN A 110 4.87 23.17 -4.24
CA GLN A 110 3.67 23.17 -5.09
C GLN A 110 3.71 22.11 -6.20
N ASN A 111 4.64 21.14 -6.15
CA ASN A 111 4.67 20.03 -7.12
C ASN A 111 3.40 19.17 -7.01
N VAL A 112 2.86 18.73 -8.15
CA VAL A 112 1.67 17.86 -8.19
C VAL A 112 1.99 16.50 -7.59
N ASP A 113 2.96 15.78 -8.16
CA ASP A 113 3.52 14.54 -7.59
C ASP A 113 4.97 14.80 -7.14
N PRO A 114 5.26 14.73 -5.82
CA PRO A 114 6.58 15.03 -5.29
C PRO A 114 7.64 14.00 -5.71
N SER A 115 7.25 12.81 -6.20
CA SER A 115 8.17 11.76 -6.67
C SER A 115 8.75 12.00 -8.07
N THR A 116 8.21 12.97 -8.82
CA THR A 116 8.59 13.22 -10.22
C THR A 116 10.10 13.47 -10.35
N GLY A 117 10.77 12.68 -11.21
CA GLY A 117 12.21 12.75 -11.46
C GLY A 117 13.12 12.23 -10.34
N ARG A 118 12.55 11.67 -9.26
CA ARG A 118 13.29 11.34 -8.03
C ARG A 118 13.49 9.86 -7.76
N LEU A 119 12.77 8.97 -8.45
CA LEU A 119 12.90 7.52 -8.29
C LEU A 119 14.35 7.02 -8.49
N ARG A 120 15.08 7.66 -9.42
CA ARG A 120 16.49 7.35 -9.71
C ARG A 120 17.42 7.48 -8.49
N PHE A 121 17.07 8.32 -7.51
CA PHE A 121 17.89 8.52 -6.32
C PHE A 121 17.74 7.35 -5.35
N ALA A 122 16.50 6.90 -5.10
CA ALA A 122 16.26 5.67 -4.34
C ALA A 122 16.90 4.48 -5.06
N GLN A 123 16.74 4.37 -6.38
CA GLN A 123 17.35 3.30 -7.18
C GLN A 123 18.88 3.21 -6.97
N LYS A 124 19.60 4.34 -7.02
CA LYS A 124 21.05 4.41 -6.82
C LYS A 124 21.51 4.17 -5.38
N ASP A 125 20.64 4.38 -4.40
CA ASP A 125 21.03 4.49 -2.99
C ASP A 125 20.28 3.47 -2.12
N THR A 126 19.31 3.91 -1.32
CA THR A 126 18.51 3.08 -0.42
C THR A 126 17.05 3.56 -0.40
N THR A 127 16.18 3.03 0.46
CA THR A 127 14.84 3.62 0.65
C THR A 127 14.95 5.02 1.23
N LEU A 128 14.25 5.98 0.63
CA LEU A 128 14.35 7.40 1.00
C LEU A 128 13.02 7.93 1.54
N VAL A 129 13.09 8.61 2.69
CA VAL A 129 12.02 9.45 3.24
C VAL A 129 12.47 10.92 3.14
N TYR A 130 11.65 11.80 2.58
CA TYR A 130 11.97 13.23 2.49
C TYR A 130 10.73 14.12 2.69
N ALA A 131 11.00 15.37 3.04
CA ALA A 131 9.97 16.34 3.39
C ALA A 131 9.07 16.69 2.20
N HIS A 132 7.77 16.54 2.38
CA HIS A 132 6.77 17.20 1.54
C HIS A 132 5.42 17.20 2.27
N SER A 133 4.61 18.22 2.05
CA SER A 133 3.22 18.32 2.53
C SER A 133 2.25 17.33 1.90
N LYS A 134 2.69 16.54 0.91
CA LYS A 134 1.87 15.55 0.22
C LYS A 134 2.44 14.19 0.53
N GLN A 135 1.58 13.23 0.85
CA GLN A 135 2.01 11.85 1.09
C GLN A 135 2.06 11.07 -0.20
N ARG A 136 3.21 10.45 -0.44
CA ARG A 136 3.51 9.71 -1.65
C ARG A 136 4.39 8.52 -1.30
N LEU A 137 4.02 7.34 -1.75
CA LEU A 137 4.86 6.15 -1.67
C LEU A 137 4.92 5.49 -3.03
N ARG A 138 6.13 5.18 -3.50
CA ARG A 138 6.37 4.39 -4.71
C ARG A 138 7.43 3.34 -4.46
N ALA A 139 7.15 2.10 -4.84
CA ALA A 139 8.18 1.09 -4.99
C ALA A 139 9.03 1.35 -6.24
N VAL A 140 10.34 1.16 -6.10
CA VAL A 140 11.37 1.42 -7.11
C VAL A 140 12.17 0.14 -7.32
N PRO A 141 12.26 -0.36 -8.56
CA PRO A 141 13.10 -1.52 -8.87
C PRO A 141 14.55 -1.28 -8.46
N SER A 142 15.15 -2.25 -7.79
CA SER A 142 16.52 -2.14 -7.27
C SER A 142 17.47 -3.18 -7.87
N SER A 143 16.96 -4.35 -8.25
CA SER A 143 17.72 -5.50 -8.68
C SER A 143 16.78 -6.56 -9.27
N ASN A 144 17.36 -7.56 -9.94
CA ASN A 144 16.64 -8.76 -10.38
C ASN A 144 16.32 -9.74 -9.24
N ALA A 145 16.92 -9.55 -8.05
CA ALA A 145 16.78 -10.47 -6.92
C ALA A 145 16.48 -9.81 -5.57
N LYS A 146 16.89 -8.54 -5.37
CA LYS A 146 16.67 -7.83 -4.11
C LYS A 146 15.25 -7.25 -4.06
N LEU A 147 14.76 -7.06 -2.84
CA LEU A 147 13.52 -6.31 -2.60
C LEU A 147 13.61 -4.90 -3.22
N PRO A 148 12.49 -4.37 -3.71
CA PRO A 148 12.47 -2.99 -4.18
C PRO A 148 12.77 -2.02 -3.05
N LYS A 149 13.24 -0.84 -3.44
CA LYS A 149 13.40 0.30 -2.52
C LYS A 149 12.13 1.13 -2.58
N LEU A 150 11.88 1.94 -1.55
CA LEU A 150 10.74 2.83 -1.51
C LEU A 150 11.20 4.29 -1.63
N LEU A 151 10.40 5.11 -2.30
CA LEU A 151 10.51 6.56 -2.29
C LEU A 151 9.28 7.12 -1.59
N ILE A 152 9.47 7.81 -0.47
CA ILE A 152 8.39 8.17 0.47
C ILE A 152 8.45 9.66 0.80
N THR A 153 7.29 10.33 0.81
CA THR A 153 7.13 11.69 1.32
C THR A 153 6.17 11.77 2.48
N THR A 154 6.46 12.65 3.44
CA THR A 154 5.92 12.54 4.80
C THR A 154 4.46 12.94 4.98
N GLY A 155 4.03 14.09 4.44
CA GLY A 155 2.94 14.89 5.02
C GLY A 155 3.49 15.95 5.97
N ALA A 156 2.64 16.90 6.38
CA ALA A 156 3.05 18.03 7.21
C ALA A 156 2.25 18.19 8.52
N ILE A 157 2.85 18.85 9.50
CA ILE A 157 2.20 19.30 10.75
C ILE A 157 1.74 20.76 10.72
N THR A 158 2.17 21.52 9.72
CA THR A 158 1.81 22.92 9.54
C THR A 158 0.58 23.07 8.65
N ASN A 159 -0.17 24.15 8.81
CA ASN A 159 -1.22 24.52 7.87
C ASN A 159 -0.64 24.88 6.49
N PRO A 160 -1.47 24.90 5.43
CA PRO A 160 -1.00 25.16 4.07
C PRO A 160 -0.47 26.59 3.85
N ASN A 161 0.75 26.74 3.34
CA ASN A 161 1.27 28.01 2.80
C ASN A 161 1.59 27.88 1.30
N TYR A 162 0.71 28.38 0.43
CA TYR A 162 0.88 28.30 -1.03
C TYR A 162 0.44 29.57 -1.78
N LYS A 163 0.90 29.72 -3.03
CA LYS A 163 0.47 30.82 -3.91
C LYS A 163 -0.88 30.49 -4.56
N ARG A 164 -1.98 30.70 -3.82
CA ARG A 164 -3.35 30.35 -4.23
C ARG A 164 -3.91 31.15 -5.42
N THR A 165 -3.22 32.20 -5.85
CA THR A 165 -3.60 32.97 -7.05
C THR A 165 -3.25 32.27 -8.37
N ASN A 166 -2.65 31.08 -8.35
CA ASN A 166 -2.39 30.28 -9.54
C ASN A 166 -2.83 28.82 -9.36
N HIS A 167 -3.00 28.11 -10.48
CA HIS A 167 -3.45 26.71 -10.48
C HIS A 167 -2.56 25.75 -9.67
N LYS A 168 -1.23 25.93 -9.66
CA LYS A 168 -0.31 25.06 -8.91
C LYS A 168 -0.51 25.18 -7.42
N GLY A 169 -0.69 26.42 -6.93
CA GLY A 169 -0.92 26.69 -5.52
C GLY A 169 -2.29 26.25 -5.05
N ASP A 170 -3.35 26.42 -5.86
CA ASP A 170 -4.68 25.89 -5.54
C ASP A 170 -4.68 24.36 -5.46
N VAL A 171 -4.04 23.68 -6.42
CA VAL A 171 -3.87 22.22 -6.39
C VAL A 171 -3.09 21.78 -5.16
N ALA A 172 -1.96 22.44 -4.86
CA ALA A 172 -1.16 22.12 -3.67
C ALA A 172 -1.93 22.32 -2.35
N PHE A 173 -2.80 23.34 -2.28
CA PHE A 173 -3.68 23.57 -1.14
C PHE A 173 -4.69 22.43 -0.95
N ARG A 174 -5.33 21.97 -2.03
CA ARG A 174 -6.31 20.87 -1.99
C ARG A 174 -5.68 19.52 -1.66
N ASP A 175 -4.46 19.30 -2.13
CA ASP A 175 -3.69 18.07 -1.91
C ASP A 175 -2.92 18.05 -0.58
N HIS A 176 -2.95 19.13 0.20
CA HIS A 176 -2.19 19.22 1.44
C HIS A 176 -2.62 18.11 2.40
N ALA A 177 -1.68 17.27 2.80
CA ALA A 177 -1.90 16.10 3.64
C ALA A 177 -1.23 16.30 5.00
N PHE A 178 -2.07 16.30 6.03
CA PHE A 178 -1.62 16.30 7.41
C PHE A 178 -1.16 14.89 7.83
N GLY A 179 -0.07 14.82 8.59
CA GLY A 179 0.45 13.57 9.15
C GLY A 179 1.95 13.38 8.95
N GLY A 180 2.36 12.13 8.79
CA GLY A 180 3.77 11.75 8.70
C GLY A 180 3.97 10.30 8.28
N VAL A 181 5.17 9.80 8.51
CA VAL A 181 5.59 8.43 8.23
C VAL A 181 6.07 7.81 9.54
N MET A 182 5.51 6.67 9.92
CA MET A 182 6.06 5.84 10.98
C MET A 182 7.08 4.88 10.38
N VAL A 183 8.30 4.87 10.92
CA VAL A 183 9.37 3.94 10.57
C VAL A 183 9.75 3.13 11.79
N GLU A 184 9.65 1.81 11.68
CA GLU A 184 10.07 0.87 12.72
C GLU A 184 11.34 0.15 12.24
N VAL A 185 12.49 0.55 12.76
CA VAL A 185 13.79 -0.05 12.44
C VAL A 185 14.00 -1.29 13.29
N ILE A 186 14.28 -2.42 12.64
CA ILE A 186 14.46 -3.74 13.24
C ILE A 186 15.88 -4.21 12.91
N GLY A 187 16.82 -3.95 13.81
CA GLY A 187 18.25 -4.15 13.56
C GLY A 187 18.77 -3.32 12.38
N ASP A 188 19.85 -3.79 11.75
CA ASP A 188 20.60 -2.97 10.79
C ASP A 188 20.03 -2.96 9.38
N GLU A 189 19.17 -3.92 9.03
CA GLU A 189 18.74 -4.13 7.63
C GLU A 189 17.22 -4.21 7.43
N THR A 190 16.45 -4.47 8.49
CA THR A 190 14.99 -4.58 8.35
C THR A 190 14.33 -3.32 8.87
N TYR A 191 13.27 -2.87 8.19
CA TYR A 191 12.39 -1.83 8.67
C TYR A 191 10.95 -2.18 8.29
N ASN A 192 9.97 -1.58 8.97
CA ASN A 192 8.62 -1.42 8.45
C ASN A 192 8.34 0.07 8.30
N VAL A 193 7.49 0.43 7.35
CA VAL A 193 7.15 1.83 7.09
C VAL A 193 5.70 1.96 6.66
N ARG A 194 5.03 3.01 7.15
CA ARG A 194 3.65 3.33 6.76
C ARG A 194 3.38 4.82 6.89
N HIS A 195 2.53 5.35 6.02
CA HIS A 195 1.98 6.67 6.24
C HIS A 195 1.00 6.64 7.43
N VAL A 196 1.07 7.66 8.26
CA VAL A 196 0.03 7.99 9.23
C VAL A 196 -0.64 9.24 8.73
N ARG A 197 -1.91 9.13 8.35
CA ARG A 197 -2.72 10.26 7.87
C ARG A 197 -3.48 10.88 9.01
N ALA A 198 -3.64 12.20 8.94
CA ALA A 198 -4.50 12.93 9.84
C ALA A 198 -5.58 13.69 9.07
N MET A 199 -6.74 13.82 9.71
CA MET A 199 -7.80 14.73 9.30
C MET A 199 -7.38 16.17 9.61
N LYS A 200 -8.03 17.16 8.98
CA LYS A 200 -7.73 18.59 9.20
C LYS A 200 -7.84 19.02 10.67
N ASN A 201 -8.72 18.38 11.44
CA ASN A 201 -8.88 18.62 12.87
C ASN A 201 -7.80 17.96 13.76
N GLY A 202 -6.78 17.35 13.14
CA GLY A 202 -5.68 16.67 13.80
C GLY A 202 -5.96 15.22 14.22
N THR A 203 -7.18 14.70 14.04
CA THR A 203 -7.48 13.29 14.34
C THR A 203 -6.68 12.38 13.42
N LEU A 204 -5.97 11.41 13.97
CA LEU A 204 -5.19 10.42 13.21
C LEU A 204 -5.49 9.00 13.67
N VAL A 205 -5.24 8.04 12.80
CA VAL A 205 -5.32 6.61 13.11
C VAL A 205 -4.05 5.93 12.63
N ASP A 206 -3.46 5.13 13.50
CA ASP A 206 -2.33 4.27 13.16
C ASP A 206 -2.55 2.87 13.72
N MET A 207 -2.51 1.84 12.85
CA MET A 207 -2.61 0.42 13.25
C MET A 207 -3.86 0.08 14.08
N GLY A 208 -4.98 0.77 13.85
CA GLY A 208 -6.23 0.61 14.60
C GLY A 208 -6.33 1.48 15.87
N ARG A 209 -5.28 2.22 16.25
CA ARG A 209 -5.31 3.19 17.35
C ARG A 209 -5.66 4.58 16.85
N LYS A 210 -6.74 5.15 17.37
CA LYS A 210 -7.24 6.49 17.07
C LYS A 210 -6.77 7.48 18.13
N TYR A 211 -6.16 8.56 17.68
CA TYR A 211 -5.73 9.68 18.51
C TYR A 211 -6.52 10.93 18.13
N ALA A 212 -7.22 11.51 19.11
CA ALA A 212 -8.05 12.68 18.91
C ALA A 212 -8.08 13.55 20.16
N ALA A 213 -8.14 14.87 19.97
CA ALA A 213 -8.27 15.87 21.03
C ALA A 213 -7.22 15.77 22.17
N GLY A 214 -6.02 15.24 21.89
CA GLY A 214 -4.94 15.06 22.87
C GLY A 214 -5.27 14.05 23.98
N ARG A 215 -6.28 13.20 23.79
CA ARG A 215 -6.70 12.19 24.78
C ARG A 215 -5.96 10.87 24.55
N ALA A 216 -6.13 9.94 25.49
CA ALA A 216 -5.67 8.56 25.33
C ALA A 216 -6.24 7.94 24.05
N ALA A 217 -5.45 7.04 23.43
CA ALA A 217 -5.84 6.35 22.22
C ALA A 217 -7.12 5.53 22.44
N THR A 218 -8.01 5.55 21.45
CA THR A 218 -9.17 4.66 21.38
C THR A 218 -9.04 3.73 20.19
N THR A 219 -9.87 2.69 20.11
CA THR A 219 -9.85 1.77 18.95
C THR A 219 -10.67 2.36 17.79
N ALA A 220 -10.05 2.45 16.61
CA ALA A 220 -10.76 2.67 15.35
C ALA A 220 -11.26 1.33 14.82
N LYS A 221 -12.51 1.26 14.37
CA LYS A 221 -13.01 0.05 13.72
C LYS A 221 -12.42 -0.07 12.31
N THR A 222 -12.06 -1.29 11.93
CA THR A 222 -11.60 -1.60 10.57
C THR A 222 -12.79 -1.93 9.67
N GLU A 223 -13.07 -1.07 8.70
CA GLU A 223 -14.16 -1.24 7.73
C GLU A 223 -13.81 -2.23 6.62
N ALA A 224 -12.55 -2.24 6.20
CA ALA A 224 -12.04 -3.12 5.16
C ALA A 224 -10.54 -3.40 5.32
N LEU A 225 -10.13 -4.62 4.99
CA LEU A 225 -8.75 -5.03 4.76
C LEU A 225 -8.64 -5.54 3.32
N VAL A 226 -7.77 -4.94 2.52
CA VAL A 226 -7.51 -5.32 1.12
C VAL A 226 -6.16 -6.01 1.06
N LEU A 227 -6.15 -7.28 0.66
CA LEU A 227 -4.92 -8.06 0.53
C LEU A 227 -4.27 -7.84 -0.83
N GLY A 228 -2.95 -7.95 -0.89
CA GLY A 228 -2.21 -8.04 -2.15
C GLY A 228 -2.56 -9.32 -2.93
N ASP A 229 -2.44 -9.25 -4.25
CA ASP A 229 -2.82 -10.30 -5.21
C ASP A 229 -2.36 -11.70 -4.79
N ILE A 230 -3.31 -12.64 -4.64
CA ILE A 230 -3.09 -13.90 -3.90
C ILE A 230 -2.33 -14.95 -4.71
N HIS A 231 -2.77 -15.22 -5.94
CA HIS A 231 -2.27 -16.26 -6.85
C HIS A 231 -2.07 -17.61 -6.16
N MET A 232 -3.16 -18.31 -5.89
CA MET A 232 -3.07 -19.62 -5.25
C MET A 232 -2.14 -20.59 -6.01
N GLY A 233 -1.19 -21.18 -5.28
CA GLY A 233 -0.11 -22.02 -5.83
C GLY A 233 1.24 -21.31 -5.94
N ASP A 234 1.25 -20.00 -6.21
CA ASP A 234 2.47 -19.17 -6.29
C ASP A 234 2.64 -18.21 -5.10
N HIS A 235 1.68 -18.21 -4.17
CA HIS A 235 1.77 -17.46 -2.91
C HIS A 235 3.06 -17.75 -2.13
N ASP A 236 3.57 -16.72 -1.46
CA ASP A 236 4.64 -16.82 -0.48
C ASP A 236 4.05 -17.16 0.90
N PRO A 237 4.41 -18.30 1.52
CA PRO A 237 3.87 -18.69 2.82
C PRO A 237 4.09 -17.64 3.93
N LYS A 238 5.19 -16.87 3.87
CA LYS A 238 5.46 -15.83 4.88
C LYS A 238 4.51 -14.64 4.72
N THR A 239 4.21 -14.25 3.48
CA THR A 239 3.25 -13.19 3.19
C THR A 239 1.82 -13.63 3.50
N MET A 240 1.45 -14.88 3.22
CA MET A 240 0.16 -15.43 3.65
C MET A 240 0.03 -15.47 5.18
N ALA A 241 1.08 -15.83 5.91
CA ALA A 241 1.07 -15.77 7.37
C ALA A 241 0.85 -14.32 7.87
N ALA A 242 1.50 -13.33 7.24
CA ALA A 242 1.27 -11.92 7.54
C ALA A 242 -0.18 -11.49 7.26
N ASN A 243 -0.81 -11.99 6.18
CA ASN A 243 -2.21 -11.71 5.89
C ASN A 243 -3.13 -12.19 7.02
N TYR A 244 -2.93 -13.41 7.52
CA TYR A 244 -3.70 -13.93 8.66
C TYR A 244 -3.40 -13.18 9.97
N GLU A 245 -2.14 -12.82 10.23
CA GLU A 245 -1.79 -11.95 11.38
C GLU A 245 -2.49 -10.58 11.28
N MET A 246 -2.65 -10.01 10.08
CA MET A 246 -3.37 -8.76 9.88
C MET A 246 -4.88 -8.92 10.05
N ILE A 247 -5.48 -10.02 9.58
CA ILE A 247 -6.91 -10.30 9.81
C ILE A 247 -7.18 -10.37 11.31
N ASP A 248 -6.34 -11.10 12.05
CA ASP A 248 -6.45 -11.23 13.50
C ASP A 248 -6.24 -9.88 14.22
N HIS A 249 -5.24 -9.11 13.82
CA HIS A 249 -4.95 -7.79 14.42
C HIS A 249 -6.05 -6.76 14.15
N PHE A 250 -6.55 -6.68 12.91
CA PHE A 250 -7.45 -5.61 12.49
C PHE A 250 -8.94 -5.95 12.68
N GLN A 251 -9.28 -7.23 12.79
CA GLN A 251 -10.66 -7.73 12.86
C GLN A 251 -11.59 -7.02 11.86
N PRO A 252 -11.28 -7.06 10.55
CA PRO A 252 -11.97 -6.24 9.56
C PRO A 252 -13.41 -6.69 9.35
N GLN A 253 -14.31 -5.74 9.07
CA GLN A 253 -15.69 -6.09 8.66
C GLN A 253 -15.75 -6.70 7.25
N ARG A 254 -14.78 -6.37 6.39
CA ARG A 254 -14.70 -6.80 4.99
C ARG A 254 -13.26 -7.15 4.64
N LEU A 255 -13.05 -8.34 4.08
CA LEU A 255 -11.78 -8.77 3.49
C LEU A 255 -11.92 -8.77 1.96
N LEU A 256 -11.00 -8.14 1.26
CA LEU A 256 -11.01 -8.06 -0.20
C LEU A 256 -9.83 -8.88 -0.74
N LEU A 257 -10.13 -9.84 -1.62
CA LEU A 257 -9.18 -10.75 -2.23
C LEU A 257 -9.07 -10.43 -3.73
N HIS A 258 -7.86 -10.06 -4.16
CA HIS A 258 -7.54 -9.86 -5.58
C HIS A 258 -6.74 -11.07 -6.11
N ASP A 259 -6.96 -11.40 -7.39
CA ASP A 259 -6.28 -12.51 -8.09
C ASP A 259 -6.22 -13.79 -7.24
N LEU A 260 -7.36 -14.26 -6.72
CA LEU A 260 -7.42 -15.50 -5.96
C LEU A 260 -6.92 -16.69 -6.81
N LEU A 261 -7.52 -16.83 -8.00
CA LEU A 261 -7.09 -17.79 -8.99
C LEU A 261 -5.78 -17.32 -9.62
N ASN A 262 -4.80 -18.22 -9.72
CA ASN A 262 -3.56 -17.92 -10.42
C ASN A 262 -3.68 -18.16 -11.94
N GLY A 263 -4.49 -19.12 -12.36
CA GLY A 263 -4.72 -19.45 -13.77
C GLY A 263 -3.50 -20.08 -14.42
N ASN A 264 -2.59 -20.69 -13.65
CA ASN A 264 -1.39 -21.35 -14.18
C ASN A 264 -1.76 -22.52 -15.10
N SER A 265 -2.86 -23.21 -14.78
CA SER A 265 -3.36 -24.35 -15.54
C SER A 265 -3.79 -24.00 -16.96
N VAL A 266 -4.14 -22.73 -17.20
CA VAL A 266 -4.77 -22.25 -18.44
C VAL A 266 -4.12 -20.99 -19.01
N ASN A 267 -2.96 -20.60 -18.48
CA ASN A 267 -2.30 -19.33 -18.75
C ASN A 267 -2.13 -19.07 -20.26
N PRO A 268 -2.80 -18.03 -20.82
CA PRO A 268 -2.76 -17.77 -22.26
C PRO A 268 -1.38 -17.32 -22.75
N HIS A 269 -0.52 -16.81 -21.87
CA HIS A 269 0.83 -16.34 -22.22
C HIS A 269 1.83 -17.48 -22.39
N GLU A 270 1.51 -18.67 -21.88
CA GLU A 270 2.41 -19.84 -21.91
C GLU A 270 1.85 -21.01 -22.70
N LYS A 271 0.66 -20.85 -23.30
CA LYS A 271 -0.07 -21.94 -23.97
C LYS A 271 0.71 -22.60 -25.12
N ASP A 272 1.55 -21.83 -25.81
CA ASP A 272 2.34 -22.30 -26.96
C ASP A 272 3.80 -22.65 -26.58
N ASN A 273 4.16 -22.50 -25.29
CA ASN A 273 5.52 -22.74 -24.81
C ASN A 273 5.72 -24.21 -24.41
N LEU A 274 5.95 -25.09 -25.40
CA LEU A 274 6.05 -26.54 -25.22
C LEU A 274 6.91 -26.97 -24.01
N ILE A 275 8.12 -26.42 -23.87
CA ILE A 275 9.05 -26.80 -22.78
C ILE A 275 8.54 -26.33 -21.41
N THR A 276 7.90 -25.16 -21.34
CA THR A 276 7.28 -24.66 -20.09
C THR A 276 6.11 -25.54 -19.70
N ARG A 277 5.24 -25.88 -20.66
CA ARG A 277 4.09 -26.77 -20.44
C ARG A 277 4.49 -28.17 -20.01
N ALA A 278 5.53 -28.74 -20.61
CA ALA A 278 6.05 -30.05 -20.20
C ALA A 278 6.53 -30.05 -18.72
N LYS A 279 7.14 -28.95 -18.26
CA LYS A 279 7.51 -28.78 -16.84
C LYS A 279 6.28 -28.66 -15.95
N GLN A 280 5.32 -27.81 -16.33
CA GLN A 280 4.06 -27.63 -15.60
C GLN A 280 3.27 -28.94 -15.48
N TRP A 281 3.25 -29.76 -16.54
CA TRP A 281 2.66 -31.10 -16.51
C TRP A 281 3.33 -31.97 -15.45
N LYS A 282 4.66 -32.06 -15.48
CA LYS A 282 5.44 -32.83 -14.49
C LYS A 282 5.20 -32.36 -13.06
N ASP A 283 5.03 -31.06 -12.86
CA ASP A 283 4.79 -30.44 -11.56
C ASP A 283 3.29 -30.48 -11.16
N GLY A 284 2.43 -31.04 -12.01
CA GLY A 284 0.99 -31.14 -11.80
C GLY A 284 0.30 -29.77 -11.70
N GLN A 285 0.76 -28.79 -12.47
CA GLN A 285 0.24 -27.42 -12.51
C GLN A 285 -0.79 -27.20 -13.63
N LEU A 286 -0.96 -28.16 -14.55
CA LEU A 286 -1.90 -28.05 -15.67
C LEU A 286 -3.35 -28.45 -15.34
N SER A 287 -3.64 -28.84 -14.09
CA SER A 287 -4.99 -29.27 -13.69
C SER A 287 -5.82 -28.09 -13.18
N ILE A 288 -6.89 -27.75 -13.90
CA ILE A 288 -7.88 -26.74 -13.50
C ILE A 288 -8.53 -27.14 -12.18
N GLU A 289 -8.95 -28.40 -12.06
CA GLU A 289 -9.61 -28.94 -10.87
C GLU A 289 -8.76 -28.78 -9.60
N LYS A 290 -7.46 -29.11 -9.69
CA LYS A 290 -6.53 -28.95 -8.56
C LYS A 290 -6.41 -27.48 -8.13
N GLU A 291 -6.37 -26.56 -9.08
CA GLU A 291 -6.26 -25.12 -8.83
C GLU A 291 -7.53 -24.56 -8.18
N LEU A 292 -8.71 -24.93 -8.68
CA LEU A 292 -10.01 -24.57 -8.08
C LEU A 292 -10.15 -25.15 -6.67
N LYS A 293 -9.66 -26.37 -6.43
CA LYS A 293 -9.69 -27.00 -5.11
C LYS A 293 -8.81 -26.26 -4.10
N LEU A 294 -7.65 -25.75 -4.52
CA LEU A 294 -6.81 -24.90 -3.69
C LEU A 294 -7.51 -23.58 -3.34
N CYS A 295 -8.20 -22.97 -4.32
CA CYS A 295 -8.98 -21.74 -4.09
C CYS A 295 -10.13 -21.97 -3.11
N ASN A 296 -10.89 -23.06 -3.27
CA ASN A 296 -11.97 -23.44 -2.35
C ASN A 296 -11.46 -23.61 -0.92
N ALA A 297 -10.37 -24.37 -0.74
CA ALA A 297 -9.80 -24.62 0.57
C ALA A 297 -9.33 -23.32 1.24
N GLU A 298 -8.68 -22.42 0.50
CA GLU A 298 -8.19 -21.16 1.07
C GLU A 298 -9.32 -20.16 1.35
N LEU A 299 -10.37 -20.12 0.52
CA LEU A 299 -11.58 -19.33 0.82
C LEU A 299 -12.25 -19.77 2.11
N ASN A 300 -12.34 -21.08 2.35
CA ASN A 300 -12.85 -21.62 3.61
C ASN A 300 -11.99 -21.16 4.81
N ARG A 301 -10.66 -21.11 4.66
CA ARG A 301 -9.76 -20.63 5.72
C ARG A 301 -9.92 -19.13 5.97
N PHE A 302 -10.01 -18.30 4.92
CA PHE A 302 -10.28 -16.87 5.07
C PHE A 302 -11.64 -16.60 5.69
N ALA A 303 -12.69 -17.28 5.24
CA ALA A 303 -14.03 -17.16 5.79
C ALA A 303 -14.07 -17.49 7.28
N ASN A 304 -13.40 -18.57 7.70
CA ASN A 304 -13.28 -18.95 9.10
C ASN A 304 -12.51 -17.90 9.91
N ALA A 305 -11.39 -17.39 9.39
CA ALA A 305 -10.61 -16.34 10.06
C ALA A 305 -11.37 -15.03 10.22
N MET A 306 -12.29 -14.73 9.30
CA MET A 306 -13.15 -13.55 9.34
C MET A 306 -14.36 -13.69 10.28
N GLY A 307 -14.71 -14.91 10.69
CA GLY A 307 -15.90 -15.18 11.50
C GLY A 307 -17.17 -14.63 10.81
N THR A 308 -17.76 -13.59 11.39
CA THR A 308 -18.97 -12.93 10.85
C THR A 308 -18.68 -11.86 9.79
N GLY A 309 -17.41 -11.51 9.58
CA GLY A 309 -17.01 -10.55 8.56
C GLY A 309 -17.18 -11.12 7.14
N LYS A 310 -17.31 -10.23 6.16
CA LYS A 310 -17.53 -10.61 4.75
C LYS A 310 -16.21 -10.78 4.03
N VAL A 311 -16.08 -11.84 3.24
CA VAL A 311 -14.98 -12.06 2.30
C VAL A 311 -15.48 -11.78 0.90
N TYR A 312 -14.84 -10.83 0.21
CA TYR A 312 -15.15 -10.52 -1.18
C TYR A 312 -14.02 -10.98 -2.08
N VAL A 313 -14.37 -11.77 -3.10
CA VAL A 313 -13.47 -12.13 -4.20
C VAL A 313 -13.70 -11.12 -5.32
N VAL A 314 -12.69 -10.32 -5.61
CA VAL A 314 -12.78 -9.24 -6.60
C VAL A 314 -12.52 -9.80 -8.00
N ALA A 315 -13.41 -9.54 -8.96
CA ALA A 315 -13.20 -9.90 -10.37
C ALA A 315 -11.85 -9.35 -10.89
N SER A 316 -11.02 -10.24 -11.40
CA SER A 316 -9.63 -9.94 -11.73
C SER A 316 -9.21 -10.46 -13.10
N ASN A 317 -8.01 -10.08 -13.58
CA ASN A 317 -7.61 -10.48 -14.92
C ASN A 317 -7.31 -11.97 -15.07
N HIS A 318 -6.97 -12.64 -13.95
CA HIS A 318 -6.70 -14.07 -13.94
C HIS A 318 -7.96 -14.91 -14.13
N ASN A 319 -9.14 -14.40 -13.74
CA ASN A 319 -10.41 -15.05 -14.02
C ASN A 319 -10.61 -15.22 -15.54
N PHE A 320 -10.29 -14.20 -16.35
CA PHE A 320 -10.41 -14.27 -17.81
C PHE A 320 -9.45 -15.26 -18.48
N PHE A 321 -8.45 -15.80 -17.77
CA PHE A 321 -7.60 -16.85 -18.35
C PHE A 321 -8.41 -18.13 -18.53
N LEU A 322 -9.31 -18.43 -17.59
CA LEU A 322 -10.22 -19.54 -17.68
C LEU A 322 -11.26 -19.29 -18.79
N ASP A 323 -11.88 -18.12 -18.83
CA ASP A 323 -12.86 -17.75 -19.86
C ASP A 323 -12.27 -17.94 -21.26
N ARG A 324 -11.08 -17.37 -21.51
CA ARG A 324 -10.36 -17.52 -22.79
C ARG A 324 -10.01 -18.96 -23.11
N TYR A 325 -9.69 -19.77 -22.10
CA TYR A 325 -9.41 -21.19 -22.31
C TYR A 325 -10.66 -21.92 -22.80
N LEU A 326 -11.80 -21.69 -22.13
CA LEU A 326 -13.09 -22.31 -22.46
C LEU A 326 -13.57 -21.86 -23.85
N GLU A 327 -13.37 -20.60 -24.24
CA GLU A 327 -13.69 -20.10 -25.59
C GLU A 327 -12.75 -20.62 -26.69
N SER A 328 -11.50 -20.95 -26.35
CA SER A 328 -10.46 -21.23 -27.35
C SER A 328 -10.56 -22.59 -28.05
N GLY A 329 -11.41 -23.50 -27.58
CA GLY A 329 -11.48 -24.88 -28.09
C GLY A 329 -10.29 -25.78 -27.73
N ARG A 330 -9.28 -25.26 -26.99
CA ARG A 330 -8.07 -26.00 -26.54
C ARG A 330 -8.36 -27.26 -25.72
N ILE A 331 -9.61 -27.44 -25.28
CA ILE A 331 -10.10 -28.60 -24.54
C ILE A 331 -9.78 -29.92 -25.27
N GLU A 332 -9.77 -29.92 -26.61
CA GLU A 332 -9.44 -31.10 -27.44
C GLU A 332 -7.97 -31.54 -27.31
N GLU A 333 -7.07 -30.60 -27.05
CA GLU A 333 -5.63 -30.84 -26.93
C GLU A 333 -5.22 -31.28 -25.51
N GLU A 334 -6.13 -31.19 -24.55
CA GLU A 334 -5.84 -31.31 -23.12
C GLU A 334 -6.81 -32.29 -22.42
N PRO A 335 -6.70 -33.61 -22.68
CA PRO A 335 -7.63 -34.62 -22.17
C PRO A 335 -7.75 -34.64 -20.64
N TRP A 336 -6.73 -34.18 -19.92
CA TRP A 336 -6.72 -34.09 -18.46
C TRP A 336 -7.63 -33.00 -17.89
N ASN A 337 -8.03 -32.01 -18.68
CA ASN A 337 -8.94 -30.94 -18.27
C ASN A 337 -10.32 -31.06 -18.92
N THR A 338 -10.53 -31.99 -19.86
CA THR A 338 -11.74 -32.04 -20.69
C THR A 338 -13.03 -32.10 -19.87
N GLU A 339 -13.12 -32.99 -18.89
CA GLU A 339 -14.35 -33.15 -18.11
C GLU A 339 -14.72 -31.87 -17.36
N ILE A 340 -13.77 -31.29 -16.60
CA ILE A 340 -14.03 -30.07 -15.84
C ILE A 340 -14.28 -28.89 -16.78
N ALA A 341 -13.53 -28.77 -17.88
CA ALA A 341 -13.70 -27.69 -18.84
C ALA A 341 -15.09 -27.70 -19.49
N LEU A 342 -15.62 -28.87 -19.86
CA LEU A 342 -16.97 -28.98 -20.42
C LEU A 342 -18.05 -28.56 -19.40
N LYS A 343 -17.90 -28.94 -18.12
CA LYS A 343 -18.82 -28.51 -17.06
C LYS A 343 -18.80 -26.98 -16.88
N LEU A 344 -17.61 -26.40 -16.87
CA LEU A 344 -17.43 -24.96 -16.71
C LEU A 344 -17.90 -24.18 -17.96
N ALA A 345 -17.67 -24.70 -19.16
CA ALA A 345 -18.17 -24.12 -20.39
C ALA A 345 -19.71 -24.10 -20.42
N SER A 346 -20.39 -25.17 -19.95
CA SER A 346 -21.85 -25.17 -19.80
C SER A 346 -22.31 -24.06 -18.86
N LYS A 347 -21.64 -23.91 -17.70
CA LYS A 347 -21.94 -22.85 -16.73
C LYS A 347 -21.75 -21.45 -17.31
N MET A 348 -20.67 -21.26 -18.06
CA MET A 348 -20.38 -20.00 -18.73
C MET A 348 -21.43 -19.68 -19.82
N VAL A 349 -21.92 -20.67 -20.56
CA VAL A 349 -23.03 -20.52 -21.53
C VAL A 349 -24.35 -20.15 -20.83
N GLU A 350 -24.58 -20.66 -19.62
CA GLU A 350 -25.71 -20.30 -18.76
C GLU A 350 -25.60 -18.88 -18.17
N GLY A 351 -24.47 -18.18 -18.42
CA GLY A 351 -24.20 -16.83 -17.92
C GLY A 351 -23.61 -16.79 -16.51
N GLU A 352 -23.14 -17.92 -15.98
CA GLU A 352 -22.46 -17.99 -14.68
C GLU A 352 -20.96 -17.72 -14.79
N ASP A 353 -20.34 -17.17 -13.74
CA ASP A 353 -18.88 -17.07 -13.62
C ASP A 353 -18.25 -18.48 -13.48
N PRO A 354 -17.45 -18.93 -14.46
CA PRO A 354 -16.85 -20.27 -14.42
C PRO A 354 -15.85 -20.45 -13.27
N VAL A 355 -15.20 -19.39 -12.79
CA VAL A 355 -14.30 -19.49 -11.62
C VAL A 355 -15.11 -19.80 -10.37
N LYS A 356 -16.16 -19.02 -10.10
CA LYS A 356 -17.05 -19.25 -8.97
C LYS A 356 -17.69 -20.64 -9.04
N ALA A 357 -18.33 -20.97 -10.16
CA ALA A 357 -18.98 -22.26 -10.36
C ALA A 357 -17.99 -23.41 -10.18
N GLY A 358 -16.77 -23.28 -10.71
CA GLY A 358 -15.72 -24.27 -10.55
C GLY A 358 -15.26 -24.45 -9.11
N ILE A 359 -15.13 -23.37 -8.34
CA ILE A 359 -14.80 -23.43 -6.91
C ILE A 359 -15.91 -24.13 -6.12
N GLU A 360 -17.18 -23.88 -6.44
CA GLU A 360 -18.34 -24.53 -5.80
C GLU A 360 -18.41 -26.03 -6.09
N MET A 361 -18.00 -26.46 -7.28
CA MET A 361 -17.89 -27.89 -7.62
C MET A 361 -16.87 -28.62 -6.74
N MET A 362 -15.87 -27.92 -6.19
CA MET A 362 -14.81 -28.53 -5.37
C MET A 362 -15.21 -28.71 -3.90
N GLY A 363 -16.26 -28.03 -3.45
CA GLY A 363 -16.72 -28.07 -2.06
C GLY A 363 -17.61 -26.89 -1.70
N PRO A 364 -18.26 -26.94 -0.52
CA PRO A 364 -19.16 -25.88 -0.08
C PRO A 364 -18.42 -24.54 0.04
N LEU A 365 -19.08 -23.47 -0.38
CA LEU A 365 -18.66 -22.10 -0.11
C LEU A 365 -19.33 -21.58 1.16
N PRO A 366 -18.58 -20.98 2.10
CA PRO A 366 -19.15 -20.32 3.26
C PRO A 366 -20.06 -19.15 2.85
N SER A 367 -21.15 -18.94 3.60
CA SER A 367 -22.17 -17.92 3.27
C SER A 367 -21.70 -16.47 3.37
N ASN A 368 -20.56 -16.23 4.02
CA ASN A 368 -19.92 -14.92 4.12
C ASN A 368 -18.91 -14.65 2.98
N VAL A 369 -18.77 -15.57 2.01
CA VAL A 369 -17.97 -15.35 0.80
C VAL A 369 -18.87 -14.83 -0.32
N HIS A 370 -18.44 -13.73 -0.95
CA HIS A 370 -19.16 -13.05 -2.02
C HIS A 370 -18.22 -12.82 -3.20
N PHE A 371 -18.61 -13.25 -4.39
CA PHE A 371 -17.89 -12.93 -5.61
C PHE A 371 -18.47 -11.63 -6.18
N LEU A 372 -17.59 -10.72 -6.59
CA LEU A 372 -17.95 -9.45 -7.21
C LEU A 372 -17.72 -9.54 -8.72
N ASP A 373 -18.60 -8.92 -9.48
CA ASP A 373 -18.50 -8.81 -10.93
C ASP A 373 -17.75 -7.54 -11.35
N LEU A 374 -17.37 -7.44 -12.62
CA LEU A 374 -16.69 -6.25 -13.16
C LEU A 374 -17.53 -4.98 -13.13
N GLU A 375 -18.85 -5.13 -13.09
CA GLU A 375 -19.81 -4.03 -13.06
C GLU A 375 -20.13 -3.57 -11.64
N ASP A 376 -19.68 -4.32 -10.63
CA ASP A 376 -19.95 -4.00 -9.23
C ASP A 376 -19.17 -2.78 -8.75
N ASP A 377 -19.87 -1.94 -8.00
CA ASP A 377 -19.28 -0.89 -7.17
C ASP A 377 -19.33 -1.31 -5.70
N LEU A 378 -18.19 -1.33 -5.02
CA LEU A 378 -18.12 -1.51 -3.57
C LEU A 378 -17.44 -0.30 -2.93
N LYS A 379 -18.25 0.73 -2.64
CA LYS A 379 -17.79 1.97 -2.01
C LYS A 379 -17.87 1.89 -0.49
N VAL A 380 -16.71 1.86 0.18
CA VAL A 380 -16.59 1.82 1.64
C VAL A 380 -15.84 3.06 2.11
N ARG A 381 -16.49 3.91 2.90
CA ARG A 381 -15.94 5.21 3.36
C ARG A 381 -15.40 6.08 2.20
N GLY A 382 -16.03 5.94 1.03
CA GLY A 382 -15.67 6.63 -0.21
C GLY A 382 -14.62 5.91 -1.07
N TYR A 383 -13.95 4.87 -0.58
CA TYR A 383 -13.02 4.07 -1.37
C TYR A 383 -13.76 3.05 -2.23
N GLN A 384 -13.51 3.06 -3.55
CA GLN A 384 -13.87 1.96 -4.44
C GLN A 384 -12.97 0.76 -4.18
N LEU A 385 -13.57 -0.39 -3.84
CA LEU A 385 -12.89 -1.64 -3.49
C LEU A 385 -13.20 -2.82 -4.42
N ALA A 386 -14.15 -2.67 -5.34
CA ALA A 386 -14.53 -3.74 -6.29
C ALA A 386 -13.67 -3.76 -7.57
N SER A 387 -12.80 -2.76 -7.77
CA SER A 387 -11.92 -2.72 -8.94
C SER A 387 -10.59 -3.41 -8.66
N HIS A 388 -10.27 -4.45 -9.41
CA HIS A 388 -8.93 -5.06 -9.36
C HIS A 388 -7.84 -4.13 -9.92
N GLY A 389 -8.17 -3.23 -10.84
CA GLY A 389 -7.23 -2.24 -11.40
C GLY A 389 -6.49 -2.68 -12.66
N HIS A 390 -6.92 -3.75 -13.33
CA HIS A 390 -6.41 -4.15 -14.65
C HIS A 390 -7.04 -3.35 -15.80
N LYS A 391 -8.30 -2.94 -15.64
CA LYS A 391 -8.98 -1.95 -16.50
C LYS A 391 -8.80 -0.56 -15.92
N GLY A 392 -8.65 0.41 -16.81
CA GLY A 392 -8.66 1.84 -16.53
C GLY A 392 -9.84 2.51 -17.20
N ASN A 393 -9.83 3.84 -17.21
CA ASN A 393 -10.92 4.65 -17.77
C ASN A 393 -11.21 4.29 -19.23
N SER A 394 -12.50 4.18 -19.58
CA SER A 394 -12.99 3.95 -20.94
C SER A 394 -12.31 2.77 -21.67
N GLY A 395 -12.02 1.68 -20.96
CA GLY A 395 -11.41 0.48 -21.53
C GLY A 395 -9.88 0.51 -21.67
N ALA A 396 -9.21 1.57 -21.18
CA ALA A 396 -7.76 1.61 -21.07
C ALA A 396 -7.22 0.53 -20.12
N ARG A 397 -5.91 0.34 -20.07
CA ARG A 397 -5.26 -0.45 -18.99
C ARG A 397 -5.22 0.39 -17.71
N GLY A 398 -5.35 -0.26 -16.55
CA GLY A 398 -5.50 0.45 -15.27
C GLY A 398 -4.29 1.26 -14.81
N GLY A 399 -3.08 0.91 -15.28
CA GLY A 399 -1.89 1.72 -15.08
C GLY A 399 -1.49 1.91 -13.62
N ASN A 400 -0.89 3.07 -13.31
CA ASN A 400 -0.40 3.43 -11.98
C ASN A 400 -1.49 4.13 -11.14
N ALA A 401 -1.15 4.54 -9.91
CA ALA A 401 -2.11 5.18 -9.01
C ALA A 401 -2.75 6.46 -9.57
N ALA A 402 -2.06 7.23 -10.42
CA ALA A 402 -2.66 8.43 -11.03
C ALA A 402 -3.72 8.07 -12.09
N SER A 403 -3.49 7.00 -12.86
CA SER A 403 -4.49 6.47 -13.80
C SER A 403 -5.71 5.92 -13.07
N ARG A 404 -5.50 5.24 -11.94
CA ARG A 404 -6.59 4.69 -11.10
C ARG A 404 -7.36 5.79 -10.36
N GLU A 405 -6.66 6.83 -9.88
CA GLU A 405 -7.27 8.02 -9.29
C GLU A 405 -8.23 8.69 -10.29
N LEU A 406 -7.83 8.83 -11.56
CA LEU A 406 -8.68 9.38 -12.60
C LEU A 406 -9.91 8.50 -12.87
N ALA A 407 -9.75 7.18 -12.87
CA ALA A 407 -10.83 6.24 -13.18
C ALA A 407 -11.84 6.05 -12.03
N HIS A 408 -11.36 6.07 -10.77
CA HIS A 408 -12.14 5.62 -9.62
C HIS A 408 -12.18 6.62 -8.45
N GLY A 409 -11.43 7.72 -8.52
CA GLY A 409 -11.27 8.64 -7.39
C GLY A 409 -10.56 7.95 -6.22
N ARG A 410 -11.15 8.01 -5.02
CA ARG A 410 -10.62 7.29 -3.86
C ARG A 410 -10.76 5.79 -4.10
N SER A 411 -9.67 5.04 -4.13
CA SER A 411 -9.70 3.62 -4.49
C SER A 411 -8.56 2.83 -3.85
N ILE A 412 -8.81 1.53 -3.66
CA ILE A 412 -7.78 0.56 -3.28
C ILE A 412 -7.91 -0.64 -4.23
N SER A 413 -6.80 -1.05 -4.84
CA SER A 413 -6.81 -2.04 -5.92
C SER A 413 -5.47 -2.80 -6.01
N GLY A 414 -5.48 -3.99 -6.63
CA GLY A 414 -4.32 -4.87 -6.78
C GLY A 414 -3.62 -4.76 -8.14
N HIS A 415 -3.49 -5.87 -8.86
CA HIS A 415 -3.04 -6.03 -10.25
C HIS A 415 -1.57 -5.75 -10.57
N SER A 416 -0.99 -4.68 -10.05
CA SER A 416 0.38 -4.26 -10.44
C SER A 416 1.47 -4.91 -9.59
N HIS A 417 1.09 -5.61 -8.51
CA HIS A 417 1.96 -6.22 -7.50
C HIS A 417 2.98 -5.24 -6.86
N THR A 418 2.85 -3.96 -7.15
CA THR A 418 3.82 -2.89 -6.89
C THR A 418 3.12 -1.86 -6.02
N PRO A 419 3.40 -1.80 -4.71
CA PRO A 419 2.67 -0.94 -3.81
C PRO A 419 2.87 0.54 -4.14
N GLU A 420 1.77 1.28 -4.10
CA GLU A 420 1.74 2.70 -4.41
C GLU A 420 0.72 3.43 -3.53
N HIS A 421 1.07 4.62 -3.04
CA HIS A 421 0.13 5.51 -2.37
C HIS A 421 0.26 6.89 -3.02
N LEU A 422 -0.84 7.39 -3.57
CA LEU A 422 -0.98 8.73 -4.12
C LEU A 422 -2.32 9.30 -3.66
N ARG A 423 -2.28 10.30 -2.77
CA ARG A 423 -3.49 10.94 -2.20
C ARG A 423 -4.43 9.90 -1.59
N ASP A 424 -5.64 9.74 -2.14
CA ASP A 424 -6.63 8.76 -1.70
C ASP A 424 -6.71 7.52 -2.59
N THR A 425 -5.69 7.30 -3.43
CA THR A 425 -5.56 6.10 -4.26
C THR A 425 -4.39 5.25 -3.75
N ILE A 426 -4.69 3.99 -3.45
CA ILE A 426 -3.73 3.00 -2.96
C ILE A 426 -3.71 1.81 -3.92
N ILE A 427 -2.51 1.37 -4.25
CA ILE A 427 -2.29 0.09 -4.93
C ILE A 427 -1.63 -0.84 -3.91
N VAL A 428 -2.26 -1.98 -3.65
CA VAL A 428 -1.69 -3.04 -2.80
C VAL A 428 -0.60 -3.79 -3.56
N GLY A 429 0.13 -4.62 -2.83
CA GLY A 429 1.22 -5.42 -3.37
C GLY A 429 0.73 -6.77 -3.88
N THR A 430 1.54 -7.80 -3.64
CA THR A 430 1.21 -9.19 -3.96
C THR A 430 1.45 -10.11 -2.76
N SER A 431 0.68 -11.19 -2.66
CA SER A 431 0.96 -12.28 -1.72
C SER A 431 1.81 -13.39 -2.36
N THR A 432 2.31 -13.20 -3.57
CA THR A 432 3.18 -14.14 -4.31
C THR A 432 4.60 -14.20 -3.79
N LYS A 433 5.30 -15.28 -4.16
CA LYS A 433 6.77 -15.26 -4.22
C LYS A 433 7.21 -14.17 -5.20
N LEU A 434 8.17 -13.34 -4.80
CA LEU A 434 8.64 -12.25 -5.67
C LEU A 434 9.51 -12.73 -6.85
N SER A 435 10.11 -13.93 -6.71
CA SER A 435 10.89 -14.58 -7.77
C SER A 435 10.10 -15.74 -8.35
N LEU A 436 9.37 -15.46 -9.43
CA LEU A 436 8.63 -16.44 -10.23
C LEU A 436 9.35 -16.67 -11.55
N PRO A 437 9.12 -17.80 -12.25
CA PRO A 437 9.82 -18.12 -13.49
C PRO A 437 9.81 -16.98 -14.52
N TYR A 438 8.66 -16.30 -14.66
CA TYR A 438 8.47 -15.21 -15.60
C TYR A 438 8.99 -13.84 -15.12
N THR A 439 9.36 -13.69 -13.84
CA THR A 439 10.01 -12.46 -13.33
C THR A 439 11.53 -12.55 -13.37
N ARG A 440 12.10 -13.74 -13.67
CA ARG A 440 13.55 -13.95 -13.74
C ARG A 440 14.21 -13.04 -14.77
N GLY A 441 15.34 -12.44 -14.38
CA GLY A 441 16.11 -11.55 -15.24
C GLY A 441 15.58 -10.12 -15.35
N SER A 442 14.45 -9.80 -14.72
CA SER A 442 13.86 -8.47 -14.73
C SER A 442 14.04 -7.75 -13.41
N ALA A 443 14.41 -6.47 -13.45
CA ALA A 443 14.40 -5.62 -12.27
C ALA A 443 12.94 -5.43 -11.81
N SER A 444 12.63 -5.85 -10.57
CA SER A 444 11.25 -5.89 -10.09
C SER A 444 10.98 -4.83 -9.03
N SER A 445 9.81 -4.19 -9.14
CA SER A 445 9.22 -3.35 -8.10
C SER A 445 8.21 -4.10 -7.22
N TRP A 446 8.07 -5.42 -7.41
CA TRP A 446 7.07 -6.22 -6.73
C TRP A 446 7.41 -6.36 -5.25
N MET A 447 6.38 -6.25 -4.43
CA MET A 447 6.50 -6.32 -2.98
C MET A 447 5.17 -6.72 -2.37
N GLY A 448 5.20 -7.47 -1.27
CA GLY A 448 4.00 -7.68 -0.48
C GLY A 448 3.53 -6.39 0.17
N ALA A 449 2.23 -6.12 0.10
CA ALA A 449 1.61 -5.02 0.82
C ALA A 449 0.11 -5.20 0.84
N ASN A 450 -0.52 -4.83 1.96
CA ASN A 450 -1.96 -4.80 2.12
C ASN A 450 -2.41 -3.38 2.47
N ALA A 451 -3.70 -3.09 2.43
CA ALA A 451 -4.23 -1.80 2.85
C ALA A 451 -5.46 -1.94 3.74
N VAL A 452 -5.58 -1.05 4.71
CA VAL A 452 -6.67 -1.03 5.69
C VAL A 452 -7.45 0.28 5.59
N VAL A 453 -8.78 0.21 5.72
CA VAL A 453 -9.69 1.37 5.78
C VAL A 453 -10.38 1.39 7.14
N TYR A 454 -10.33 2.54 7.81
CA TYR A 454 -10.94 2.72 9.13
C TYR A 454 -12.30 3.43 9.06
N ASP A 455 -13.08 3.33 10.14
CA ASP A 455 -14.42 3.92 10.28
C ASP A 455 -14.48 5.45 10.08
N ASN A 456 -13.38 6.16 10.30
CA ASN A 456 -13.27 7.60 10.06
C ASN A 456 -12.88 7.96 8.61
N GLY A 457 -12.71 6.96 7.73
CA GLY A 457 -12.38 7.14 6.31
C GLY A 457 -10.90 7.45 6.03
N LEU A 458 -10.02 7.30 7.02
CA LEU A 458 -8.58 7.20 6.80
C LEU A 458 -8.21 5.78 6.35
N ALA A 459 -7.15 5.67 5.55
CA ALA A 459 -6.61 4.40 5.10
C ALA A 459 -5.08 4.36 5.25
N GLN A 460 -4.53 3.15 5.44
CA GLN A 460 -3.10 2.92 5.52
C GLN A 460 -2.67 1.78 4.61
N LEU A 461 -1.59 2.01 3.85
CA LEU A 461 -0.87 0.98 3.11
C LEU A 461 0.22 0.40 4.02
N LEU A 462 0.28 -0.92 4.08
CA LEU A 462 1.14 -1.71 4.98
C LEU A 462 2.02 -2.65 4.15
N PRO A 463 3.24 -2.21 3.77
CA PRO A 463 4.21 -3.06 3.10
C PRO A 463 4.65 -4.23 3.99
N ILE A 464 4.86 -5.39 3.37
CA ILE A 464 5.27 -6.65 3.99
C ILE A 464 6.70 -6.96 3.52
N ILE A 465 7.66 -6.84 4.42
CA ILE A 465 9.08 -7.06 4.19
C ILE A 465 9.46 -8.41 4.77
N GLN A 466 9.66 -9.40 3.91
CA GLN A 466 10.02 -10.78 4.30
C GLN A 466 9.04 -11.41 5.30
N GLY A 467 7.73 -11.17 5.12
CA GLY A 467 6.66 -11.62 6.02
C GLY A 467 6.46 -10.76 7.26
N LYS A 468 7.19 -9.66 7.42
CA LYS A 468 7.02 -8.71 8.53
C LYS A 468 6.32 -7.45 8.03
N TRP A 469 5.28 -7.04 8.74
CA TRP A 469 4.49 -5.85 8.41
C TRP A 469 4.41 -4.83 9.57
N LYS A 470 4.84 -5.26 10.76
CA LYS A 470 5.06 -4.46 11.96
C LYS A 470 6.21 -5.06 12.77
N ALA A 471 6.79 -4.27 13.66
CA ALA A 471 7.75 -4.79 14.63
C ALA A 471 7.06 -5.73 15.65
N LYS A 472 7.64 -6.90 15.91
CA LYS A 472 7.14 -7.86 16.92
C LYS A 472 7.64 -7.44 18.32
N GLY A 473 6.90 -7.80 19.37
CA GLY A 473 7.27 -7.50 20.77
C GLY A 473 6.73 -6.18 21.32
N PHE A 474 5.74 -5.60 20.64
CA PHE A 474 4.95 -4.47 21.12
C PHE A 474 3.49 -4.83 20.90
N GLU A 475 2.70 -4.84 21.98
CA GLU A 475 1.25 -4.97 21.86
C GLU A 475 0.71 -3.60 21.46
N TYR A 476 0.15 -3.54 20.25
CA TYR A 476 -0.45 -2.34 19.65
C TYR A 476 -1.88 -2.18 20.13
#